data_AF-A0A2U9IMZ2-F1
#
_entry.id   AF-A0A2U9IMZ2-F1
#
_cell.length_a   1.000
_cell.length_b   1.000
_cell.length_c   1.000
_cell.angle_alpha   90.00
_cell.angle_beta   90.00
_cell.angle_gamma   90.00
#
_symmetry.space_group_name_H-M   'P 1'
#
loop_
_entity.id
_entity.type
_entity.pdbx_description
1 polymer ?
#
loop_
_entity_poly.entity_id
_entity_poly.type
_entity_poly.pdbx_seq_one_letter_code
_entity_poly.pdbx_strand_id
1 'polypeptide(L)'
;MSLRDYEGQRVAIWLAYFTANSRKKGRKTRKLKITLEDLVNAAKSLNLEPEVLDKTHPASRIKGLVMVKKTEGKYKLIKVLYTALTQKKQ
;
A
#
# COMPACT_ATOMS: atom_id res chain seq x y z
N MET A 1 -3.38 -4.34 18.85
CA MET A 1 -2.83 -3.10 18.26
C MET A 1 -3.85 -2.43 17.36
N SER A 2 -4.34 -1.28 17.80
CA SER A 2 -5.25 -0.42 17.05
C SER A 2 -4.47 0.37 15.98
N LEU A 3 -5.15 0.86 14.94
CA LEU A 3 -4.51 1.73 13.94
C LEU A 3 -4.01 3.07 14.54
N ARG A 4 -4.40 3.41 15.77
CA ARG A 4 -3.98 4.62 16.48
C ARG A 4 -2.63 4.49 17.17
N ASP A 5 -2.17 3.27 17.44
CA ASP A 5 -0.91 2.99 18.14
C ASP A 5 0.33 3.29 17.26
N TYR A 6 0.10 3.48 15.96
CA TYR A 6 1.11 4.00 15.04
C TYR A 6 1.20 5.53 15.13
N GLU A 7 1.67 6.02 16.27
CA GLU A 7 2.02 7.43 16.48
C GLU A 7 3.03 7.89 15.43
N GLY A 8 2.56 8.50 14.35
CA GLY A 8 3.35 9.28 13.40
C GLY A 8 4.39 8.55 12.55
N GLN A 9 4.81 7.33 12.92
CA GLN A 9 5.99 6.65 12.36
C GLN A 9 5.67 5.67 11.23
N ARG A 10 4.44 5.15 11.15
CA ARG A 10 4.03 4.28 10.02
C ARG A 10 2.73 4.73 9.37
N VAL A 11 2.58 4.35 8.10
CA VAL A 11 1.45 4.66 7.24
C VAL A 11 0.79 3.38 6.76
N ALA A 12 -0.53 3.34 6.86
CA ALA A 12 -1.36 2.29 6.29
C ALA A 12 -1.46 2.41 4.76
N ILE A 13 -0.94 1.41 4.05
CA ILE A 13 -1.03 1.25 2.60
C ILE A 13 -1.86 0.00 2.29
N TRP A 14 -3.04 0.22 1.71
CA TRP A 14 -3.93 -0.86 1.34
C TRP A 14 -3.62 -1.36 -0.07
N LEU A 15 -3.70 -2.68 -0.30
CA LEU A 15 -3.59 -3.26 -1.65
C LEU A 15 -4.64 -2.65 -2.61
N ALA A 16 -5.83 -2.34 -2.06
CA ALA A 16 -6.92 -1.68 -2.76
C ALA A 16 -6.52 -0.34 -3.42
N TYR A 17 -5.50 0.35 -2.92
CA TYR A 17 -5.04 1.61 -3.50
C TYR A 17 -4.50 1.44 -4.93
N PHE A 18 -4.04 0.23 -5.27
CA PHE A 18 -3.48 -0.11 -6.57
C PHE A 18 -4.43 -1.00 -7.40
N THR A 19 -5.18 -1.90 -6.76
CA THR A 19 -5.94 -2.95 -7.45
C THR A 19 -7.44 -2.69 -7.58
N ALA A 20 -8.02 -1.78 -6.77
CA ALA A 20 -9.47 -1.60 -6.76
C ALA A 20 -10.04 -1.16 -8.13
N ASN A 21 -11.27 -1.59 -8.42
CA ASN A 21 -11.90 -1.37 -9.73
C ASN A 21 -12.13 0.11 -10.07
N SER A 22 -12.36 0.96 -9.06
CA SER A 22 -12.60 2.39 -9.25
C SER A 22 -11.99 3.24 -8.13
N ARG A 23 -11.85 4.55 -8.38
CA ARG A 23 -11.43 5.54 -7.37
C ARG A 23 -12.39 5.58 -6.19
N LYS A 24 -13.71 5.50 -6.45
CA LYS A 24 -14.77 5.43 -5.43
C LYS A 24 -14.62 4.22 -4.49
N LYS A 25 -14.07 3.10 -4.99
CA LYS A 25 -13.80 1.89 -4.21
C LYS A 25 -12.44 1.89 -3.51
N GLY A 26 -11.66 2.96 -3.59
CA GLY A 26 -10.41 3.12 -2.85
C GLY A 26 -9.15 3.21 -3.71
N ARG A 27 -9.23 3.04 -5.04
CA ARG A 27 -8.05 3.16 -5.90
C ARG A 27 -7.48 4.58 -5.82
N LYS A 28 -6.16 4.72 -5.66
CA LYS A 28 -5.44 6.01 -5.63
C LYS A 28 -4.49 6.19 -6.82
N THR A 29 -4.24 5.14 -7.59
CA THR A 29 -3.35 5.15 -8.77
C THR A 29 -4.09 4.69 -10.05
N ARG A 30 -3.37 4.50 -11.16
CA ARG A 30 -3.88 3.65 -12.26
C ARG A 30 -3.95 2.20 -11.76
N LYS A 31 -4.86 1.41 -12.35
CA LYS A 31 -5.11 0.04 -11.90
C LYS A 31 -3.89 -0.83 -12.24
N LEU A 32 -3.40 -1.56 -11.24
CA LEU A 32 -2.37 -2.57 -11.41
C LEU A 32 -2.94 -3.96 -11.14
N LYS A 33 -2.42 -4.97 -11.82
CA LYS A 33 -2.59 -6.39 -11.48
C LYS A 33 -1.35 -6.80 -10.71
N ILE A 34 -1.46 -6.80 -9.38
CA ILE A 34 -0.39 -7.13 -8.42
C ILE A 34 -0.98 -7.88 -7.24
N THR A 35 -0.15 -8.65 -6.54
CA THR A 35 -0.48 -9.34 -5.28
C THR A 35 -0.06 -8.50 -4.07
N LEU A 36 -0.39 -8.99 -2.87
CA LEU A 36 0.11 -8.40 -1.62
C LEU A 36 1.63 -8.54 -1.51
N GLU A 37 2.18 -9.67 -1.97
CA GLU A 37 3.62 -9.95 -1.96
C GLU A 37 4.40 -8.96 -2.82
N ASP A 38 3.87 -8.61 -4.00
CA ASP A 38 4.47 -7.58 -4.86
C ASP A 38 4.61 -6.25 -4.13
N LEU A 39 3.55 -5.86 -3.40
CA LEU A 39 3.53 -4.63 -2.62
C LEU A 39 4.54 -4.66 -1.46
N VAL A 40 4.64 -5.80 -0.76
CA VAL A 40 5.64 -6.00 0.30
C VAL A 40 7.05 -5.94 -0.27
N ASN A 41 7.31 -6.61 -1.39
CA ASN A 41 8.61 -6.63 -2.04
C ASN A 41 9.01 -5.23 -2.52
N ALA A 42 8.08 -4.47 -3.10
CA ALA A 42 8.33 -3.07 -3.48
C ALA A 42 8.65 -2.20 -2.26
N ALA A 43 7.93 -2.36 -1.16
CA ALA A 43 8.21 -1.64 0.08
C ALA A 43 9.56 -2.02 0.71
N LYS A 44 9.95 -3.31 0.65
CA LYS A 44 11.28 -3.78 1.08
C LYS A 44 12.39 -3.16 0.22
N SER A 45 12.25 -3.15 -1.10
CA SER A 45 13.23 -2.52 -2.01
C SER A 45 13.40 -1.01 -1.77
N LEU A 46 12.40 -0.36 -1.18
CA LEU A 46 12.43 1.06 -0.82
C LEU A 46 12.84 1.31 0.64
N ASN A 47 13.28 0.29 1.38
CA ASN A 47 13.64 0.36 2.81
C ASN A 47 12.53 0.96 3.70
N LEU A 48 11.26 0.66 3.38
CA LEU A 48 10.11 1.18 4.11
C LEU A 48 9.63 0.26 5.26
N GLU A 49 10.42 -0.74 5.65
CA GLU A 49 10.12 -1.66 6.77
C GLU A 49 8.66 -2.15 6.78
N PRO A 50 8.21 -2.90 5.75
CA PRO A 50 6.81 -3.27 5.62
C PRO A 50 6.39 -4.32 6.65
N GLU A 51 5.27 -4.08 7.32
CA GLU A 51 4.59 -5.02 8.20
C GLU A 51 3.20 -5.35 7.64
N VAL A 52 2.94 -6.65 7.44
CA VAL A 52 1.68 -7.12 6.88
C VAL A 52 0.65 -7.30 7.99
N LEU A 53 -0.54 -6.74 7.80
CA LEU A 53 -1.67 -6.93 8.69
C LEU A 53 -2.81 -7.61 7.93
N ASP A 54 -3.40 -8.64 8.54
CA ASP A 54 -4.59 -9.29 8.00
C ASP A 54 -5.83 -8.44 8.26
N LYS A 55 -6.02 -7.43 7.39
CA LYS A 55 -7.19 -6.55 7.40
C LYS A 55 -7.82 -6.48 6.02
N THR A 56 -9.14 -6.33 6.01
CA THR A 56 -9.94 -6.16 4.80
C THR A 56 -10.29 -4.69 4.60
N HIS A 57 -10.03 -4.14 3.41
CA HIS A 57 -10.36 -2.75 3.10
C HIS A 57 -11.90 -2.56 3.12
N PRO A 58 -12.46 -1.66 3.94
CA PRO A 58 -13.90 -1.58 4.15
C PRO A 58 -14.72 -1.33 2.87
N ALA A 59 -14.23 -0.45 1.99
CA ALA A 59 -14.99 -0.03 0.81
C ALA A 59 -14.89 -0.99 -0.39
N SER A 60 -13.75 -1.68 -0.56
CA SER A 60 -13.52 -2.59 -1.69
C SER A 60 -13.62 -4.07 -1.33
N ARG A 61 -13.61 -4.41 -0.04
CA ARG A 61 -13.50 -5.79 0.47
C ARG A 61 -12.24 -6.54 0.01
N ILE A 62 -11.24 -5.81 -0.50
CA ILE A 62 -9.94 -6.37 -0.88
C ILE A 62 -9.13 -6.60 0.40
N LYS A 63 -8.66 -7.83 0.59
CA LYS A 63 -7.76 -8.20 1.68
C LYS A 63 -6.35 -7.67 1.41
N GLY A 64 -5.65 -7.23 2.45
CA GLY A 64 -4.26 -6.82 2.35
C GLY A 64 -4.05 -5.38 2.78
N LEU A 65 -3.43 -5.24 3.94
CA LEU A 65 -2.90 -4.00 4.48
C LEU A 65 -1.41 -4.18 4.76
N VAL A 66 -0.61 -3.23 4.31
CA VAL A 66 0.80 -3.13 4.66
C VAL A 66 1.01 -1.83 5.41
N MET A 67 1.53 -1.91 6.63
CA MET A 67 2.04 -0.76 7.36
C MET A 67 3.47 -0.54 6.91
N VAL A 68 3.81 0.69 6.53
CA VAL A 68 5.15 1.05 6.08
C VAL A 68 5.68 2.23 6.88
N LYS A 69 6.99 2.30 7.11
CA LYS A 69 7.65 3.45 7.71
C LYS A 69 7.29 4.74 6.96
N LYS A 70 6.91 5.76 7.72
CA LYS A 70 6.57 7.08 7.22
C LYS A 70 7.86 7.87 6.97
N THR A 71 8.40 7.74 5.76
CA THR A 71 9.50 8.62 5.31
C THR A 71 8.98 9.93 4.75
N GLU A 72 7.79 9.90 4.13
CA GLU A 72 7.17 11.05 3.48
C GLU A 72 5.66 11.08 3.71
N GLY A 73 4.98 12.09 3.13
CA GLY A 73 3.52 12.14 3.10
C GLY A 73 2.91 10.91 2.41
N LYS A 74 1.77 10.42 2.94
CA LYS A 74 1.10 9.20 2.48
C LYS A 74 0.91 9.13 0.95
N TYR A 75 0.47 10.22 0.33
CA TYR A 75 0.27 10.25 -1.12
C TYR A 75 1.57 10.21 -1.92
N LYS A 76 2.67 10.74 -1.37
CA LYS A 76 3.99 10.67 -1.99
C LYS A 76 4.52 9.23 -1.94
N LEU A 77 4.41 8.58 -0.79
CA LEU A 77 4.70 7.15 -0.63
C LEU A 77 3.91 6.26 -1.60
N ILE A 78 2.60 6.51 -1.77
CA ILE A 78 1.78 5.77 -2.74
C ILE A 78 2.31 5.94 -4.17
N LYS A 79 2.76 7.14 -4.56
CA LYS A 79 3.37 7.38 -5.88
C LYS A 79 4.70 6.67 -6.04
N VAL A 80 5.58 6.72 -5.03
CA VAL A 80 6.89 6.03 -5.06
C VAL A 80 6.69 4.52 -5.19
N LEU A 81 5.81 3.93 -4.37
CA LEU A 81 5.44 2.52 -4.46
C LEU A 81 4.87 2.16 -5.82
N TYR A 82 3.99 3.01 -6.37
CA TYR A 82 3.43 2.80 -7.70
C TYR A 82 4.52 2.74 -8.77
N THR A 83 5.47 3.68 -8.76
CA THR A 83 6.58 3.69 -9.72
C THR A 83 7.42 2.41 -9.61
N ALA A 84 7.78 2.00 -8.40
CA ALA A 84 8.54 0.78 -8.16
C ALA A 84 7.80 -0.48 -8.67
N LEU A 85 6.48 -0.54 -8.45
CA LEU A 85 5.63 -1.64 -8.92
C LEU A 85 5.47 -1.67 -10.44
N THR A 86 5.55 -0.52 -11.12
CA THR A 86 5.50 -0.47 -12.59
C THR A 86 6.84 -0.77 -13.25
N GLN A 87 7.96 -0.39 -12.64
CA GLN A 87 9.29 -0.63 -13.19
C GLN A 87 9.68 -2.11 -13.19
N LYS A 88 9.24 -2.88 -12.20
CA LYS A 88 9.42 -4.34 -12.16
C LYS A 88 8.68 -5.12 -13.26
N LYS A 89 7.85 -4.44 -14.05
CA LYS A 89 7.03 -5.07 -15.09
C LYS A 89 7.61 -4.92 -16.50
N GLN A 90 8.80 -4.32 -16.63
CA GLN A 90 9.59 -4.27 -17.86
C GLN A 90 10.69 -5.31 -17.82
#